data_AF-A0A5N7A0N4-F1
#
_entry.id   AF-A0A5N7A0N4-F1
#
_cell.length_a   1.000
_cell.length_b   1.000
_cell.length_c   1.000
_cell.angle_alpha   90.00
_cell.angle_beta   90.00
_cell.angle_gamma   90.00
#
_symmetry.space_group_name_H-M   'P 1'
#
loop_
_entity.id
_entity.type
_entity.pdbx_description
1 polymer ?
#
loop_
_entity_poly.entity_id
_entity_poly.type
_entity_poly.pdbx_seq_one_letter_code
_entity_poly.pdbx_strand_id
1 'polypeptide(L)'
;MDDNGREFFVGWESKAIGLRVDNISSTWVLDEKLAELYHQHTAYEHHLRPRVAAAYGTFSCHELNDPSCEAIIKVFMHSAPKLLHVKKDEQDHTGPVPGGLLLYLLIQRPPGKYLNQEIFWSMDRQGRNMVRVAFKQAWLDCVGAGFKPAMSATENLIWDDDNSKM
;
A
#
# COMPACT_ATOMS: atom_id res chain seq x y z
N MET A 1 0.99 24.15 -0.23
CA MET A 1 2.41 23.92 0.10
C MET A 1 2.99 23.29 -1.14
N ASP A 2 4.03 23.90 -1.69
CA ASP A 2 4.69 23.42 -2.90
C ASP A 2 5.16 21.97 -2.69
N ASP A 3 4.56 21.05 -3.44
CA ASP A 3 4.90 19.64 -3.52
C ASP A 3 6.14 19.47 -4.42
N ASN A 4 7.20 20.20 -4.07
CA ASN A 4 8.43 20.29 -4.85
C ASN A 4 9.11 18.91 -4.92
N GLY A 5 8.91 18.22 -6.04
CA GLY A 5 9.88 17.29 -6.63
C GLY A 5 10.28 16.12 -5.76
N ARG A 6 9.35 15.56 -4.96
CA ARG A 6 9.65 14.37 -4.16
C ARG A 6 9.69 13.16 -5.10
N GLU A 7 10.89 12.74 -5.45
CA GLU A 7 11.12 11.51 -6.22
C GLU A 7 11.26 10.30 -5.30
N PHE A 8 10.55 9.22 -5.59
CA PHE A 8 10.51 7.99 -4.80
C PHE A 8 11.42 6.90 -5.36
N PHE A 9 11.76 6.97 -6.65
CA PHE A 9 12.56 5.95 -7.34
C PHE A 9 13.91 6.47 -7.84
N VAL A 10 14.54 7.39 -7.10
CA VAL A 10 15.86 7.95 -7.45
C VAL A 10 16.91 6.85 -7.49
N GLY A 11 17.64 6.73 -8.61
CA GLY A 11 18.73 5.77 -8.78
C GLY A 11 18.28 4.32 -8.89
N TRP A 12 17.04 4.10 -9.34
CA TRP A 12 16.53 2.75 -9.62
C TRP A 12 16.87 2.28 -11.04
N GLU A 13 17.38 3.17 -11.90
CA GLU A 13 17.98 2.80 -13.17
C GLU A 13 19.13 1.81 -12.93
N SER A 14 19.23 0.79 -13.79
CA SER A 14 20.13 -0.37 -13.66
C SER A 14 19.88 -1.28 -12.45
N LYS A 15 18.80 -1.11 -11.69
CA LYS A 15 18.47 -2.00 -10.59
C LYS A 15 17.99 -3.36 -11.11
N ALA A 16 18.58 -4.45 -10.64
CA ALA A 16 18.14 -5.80 -10.94
C ALA A 16 17.01 -6.25 -9.99
N ILE A 17 15.92 -6.75 -10.55
CA ILE A 17 14.72 -7.21 -9.85
C ILE A 17 14.49 -8.70 -10.16
N GLY A 18 14.59 -9.54 -9.13
CA GLY A 18 14.23 -10.95 -9.23
C GLY A 18 12.72 -11.14 -9.13
N LEU A 19 12.11 -11.72 -10.16
CA LEU A 19 10.69 -12.06 -10.20
C LEU A 19 10.51 -13.58 -10.18
N ARG A 20 9.41 -14.04 -9.57
CA ARG A 20 9.04 -15.46 -9.52
C ARG A 20 7.55 -15.62 -9.82
N VAL A 21 7.22 -16.44 -10.81
CA VAL A 21 5.85 -16.84 -11.15
C VAL A 21 5.83 -18.34 -11.37
N ASP A 22 4.99 -19.08 -10.62
CA ASP A 22 4.75 -20.52 -10.81
C ASP A 22 6.02 -21.38 -11.02
N ASN A 23 7.05 -21.14 -10.18
CA ASN A 23 8.39 -21.74 -10.19
C ASN A 23 9.36 -21.28 -11.29
N ILE A 24 8.96 -20.37 -12.16
CA ILE A 24 9.85 -19.71 -13.11
C ILE A 24 10.43 -18.48 -12.44
N SER A 25 11.76 -18.45 -12.30
CA SER A 25 12.49 -17.26 -11.85
C SER A 25 13.11 -16.55 -13.03
N SER A 26 12.95 -15.23 -13.10
CA SER A 26 13.61 -14.37 -14.08
C SER A 26 14.17 -13.14 -13.38
N THR A 27 15.27 -12.59 -13.86
CA THR A 27 15.83 -11.34 -13.32
C THR A 27 15.79 -10.27 -14.38
N TRP A 28 15.23 -9.12 -14.05
CA TRP A 28 15.04 -8.01 -14.97
C TRP A 28 15.80 -6.78 -14.48
N VAL A 29 16.51 -6.11 -15.37
CA VAL A 29 17.24 -4.87 -15.08
C VAL A 29 16.35 -3.70 -15.51
N LEU A 30 16.11 -2.76 -14.60
CA LEU A 30 15.36 -1.54 -14.91
C LEU A 30 16.20 -0.62 -15.79
N ASP A 31 15.66 -0.17 -16.93
CA ASP A 31 16.38 0.68 -17.88
C ASP A 31 16.02 2.15 -17.69
N GLU A 32 14.84 2.56 -18.18
CA GLU A 32 14.36 3.94 -18.15
C GLU A 32 13.13 4.07 -17.26
N LYS A 33 13.09 5.10 -16.41
CA LYS A 33 11.89 5.51 -15.68
C LYS A 33 10.91 6.21 -16.63
N LEU A 34 9.97 5.44 -17.17
CA LEU A 34 8.95 5.93 -18.12
C LEU A 34 7.91 6.85 -17.47
N ALA A 35 7.53 6.56 -16.23
CA ALA A 35 6.59 7.39 -15.49
C ALA A 35 6.77 7.23 -13.98
N GLU A 36 6.62 8.34 -13.27
CA GLU A 36 6.48 8.35 -11.82
C GLU A 36 5.22 9.12 -11.46
N LEU A 37 4.34 8.48 -10.70
CA LEU A 37 3.17 9.11 -10.12
C LEU A 37 3.25 8.91 -8.62
N TYR A 38 2.89 9.94 -7.88
CA TYR A 38 2.58 9.78 -6.48
C TYR A 38 1.34 10.60 -6.19
N HIS A 39 0.66 10.25 -5.11
CA HIS A 39 -0.37 11.13 -4.58
C HIS A 39 -0.24 11.19 -3.07
N GLN A 40 -0.08 12.41 -2.60
CA GLN A 40 0.00 12.73 -1.18
C GLN A 40 -0.92 13.93 -0.93
N HIS A 41 -2.17 13.68 -0.55
CA HIS A 41 -3.13 14.76 -0.34
C HIS A 41 -2.78 15.56 0.93
N THR A 42 -3.05 16.87 0.94
CA THR A 42 -3.17 17.64 2.19
C THR A 42 -4.33 17.12 3.05
N ALA A 43 -4.39 17.52 4.33
CA ALA A 43 -5.52 17.11 5.18
C ALA A 43 -6.87 17.60 4.63
N TYR A 44 -6.87 18.79 4.00
CA TYR A 44 -8.04 19.39 3.36
C TYR A 44 -8.45 18.63 2.08
N GLU A 45 -7.51 18.37 1.17
CA GLU A 45 -7.80 17.64 -0.08
C GLU A 45 -8.23 16.20 0.17
N HIS A 46 -7.68 15.56 1.20
CA HIS A 46 -8.11 14.25 1.62
C HIS A 46 -9.58 14.23 2.02
N HIS A 47 -10.04 15.25 2.76
CA HIS A 47 -11.44 15.37 3.18
C HIS A 47 -12.39 15.53 1.99
N LEU A 48 -11.93 16.14 0.89
CA LEU A 48 -12.71 16.30 -0.33
C LEU A 48 -12.71 15.03 -1.20
N ARG A 49 -11.56 14.33 -1.28
CA ARG A 49 -11.37 13.11 -2.09
C ARG A 49 -10.44 12.14 -1.38
N PRO A 50 -10.98 11.14 -0.66
CA PRO A 50 -10.16 10.17 0.03
C PRO A 50 -9.42 9.25 -0.96
N ARG A 51 -8.08 9.24 -0.90
CA ARG A 51 -7.18 8.37 -1.70
C ARG A 51 -6.00 7.88 -0.86
N VAL A 52 -5.49 6.68 -1.16
CA VAL A 52 -4.43 5.99 -0.40
C VAL A 52 -3.06 6.51 -0.80
N ALA A 53 -2.39 7.24 0.08
CA ALA A 53 -1.03 7.73 -0.20
C ALA A 53 -0.11 6.61 -0.71
N ALA A 54 0.47 6.83 -1.88
CA ALA A 54 1.23 5.82 -2.60
C ALA A 54 2.12 6.46 -3.65
N ALA A 55 3.20 5.75 -3.99
CA ALA A 55 4.06 6.06 -5.13
C ALA A 55 4.08 4.89 -6.11
N TYR A 56 4.10 5.23 -7.40
CA TYR A 56 3.97 4.34 -8.53
C TYR A 56 5.08 4.65 -9.53
N GLY A 57 5.91 3.66 -9.83
CA GLY A 57 6.94 3.76 -10.85
C GLY A 57 6.59 2.85 -12.03
N THR A 58 6.74 3.34 -13.25
CA THR A 58 6.71 2.53 -14.47
C THR A 58 8.08 2.61 -15.12
N PHE A 59 8.68 1.47 -15.41
CA PHE A 59 10.00 1.36 -16.04
C PHE A 59 9.93 0.46 -17.27
N SER A 60 10.75 0.76 -18.28
CA SER A 60 11.21 -0.27 -19.22
C SER A 60 12.24 -1.15 -18.52
N CYS A 61 12.32 -2.41 -18.91
CA CYS A 61 13.32 -3.34 -18.40
C CYS A 61 13.65 -4.42 -19.41
N HIS A 62 14.85 -4.99 -19.32
CA HIS A 62 15.27 -6.16 -20.08
C HIS A 62 15.64 -7.33 -19.17
N GLU A 63 15.59 -8.56 -19.70
CA GLU A 63 16.04 -9.75 -18.97
C GLU A 63 17.56 -9.76 -18.87
N LEU A 64 18.09 -10.09 -17.68
CA LEU A 64 19.52 -9.97 -17.37
C LEU A 64 20.44 -10.80 -18.29
N ASN A 65 19.99 -11.98 -18.71
CA ASN A 65 20.75 -12.94 -19.54
C ASN A 65 20.36 -12.87 -21.02
N ASP A 66 19.23 -12.25 -21.36
CA ASP A 66 18.81 -11.98 -22.72
C ASP A 66 18.30 -10.53 -22.86
N PRO A 67 19.19 -9.56 -23.12
CA PRO A 67 18.81 -8.15 -23.27
C PRO A 67 17.87 -7.87 -24.44
N SER A 68 17.67 -8.81 -25.36
CA SER A 68 16.67 -8.67 -26.43
C SER A 68 15.24 -8.92 -25.94
N CYS A 69 15.08 -9.58 -24.79
CA CYS A 69 13.80 -9.72 -24.10
C CYS A 69 13.50 -8.44 -23.30
N GLU A 70 12.69 -7.55 -23.86
CA GLU A 70 12.22 -6.31 -23.24
C GLU A 70 10.81 -6.45 -22.64
N ALA A 71 10.53 -5.68 -21.58
CA ALA A 71 9.23 -5.61 -20.92
C ALA A 71 9.01 -4.26 -20.23
N ILE A 72 7.80 -4.09 -19.68
CA ILE A 72 7.44 -2.98 -18.79
C ILE A 72 7.15 -3.52 -17.39
N ILE A 73 7.71 -2.88 -16.37
CA ILE A 73 7.41 -3.18 -14.97
C ILE A 73 6.75 -1.99 -14.29
N LYS A 74 5.72 -2.29 -13.50
CA LYS A 74 5.03 -1.32 -12.63
C LYS A 74 5.33 -1.66 -11.18
N VAL A 75 5.90 -0.70 -10.46
CA VAL A 75 6.27 -0.83 -9.05
C VAL A 75 5.32 0.01 -8.21
N PHE A 76 4.73 -0.62 -7.19
CA PHE A 76 3.78 -0.02 -6.28
C PHE A 76 4.41 0.06 -4.89
N MET A 77 4.61 1.27 -4.37
CA MET A 77 5.14 1.50 -3.04
C MET A 77 4.01 1.90 -2.09
N HIS A 78 3.68 0.99 -1.17
CA HIS A 78 2.64 1.18 -0.16
C HIS A 78 3.14 0.78 1.23
N SER A 79 2.70 1.51 2.26
CA SER A 79 2.84 1.05 3.65
C SER A 79 1.75 0.00 3.93
N ALA A 80 2.14 -1.27 4.06
CA ALA A 80 1.23 -2.40 4.24
C ALA A 80 1.82 -3.43 5.22
N PRO A 81 0.98 -4.24 5.90
CA PRO A 81 1.45 -5.38 6.68
C PRO A 81 2.27 -6.35 5.82
N LYS A 82 3.10 -7.18 6.48
CA LYS A 82 3.96 -8.15 5.79
C LYS A 82 3.15 -9.06 4.87
N LEU A 83 3.49 -9.06 3.59
CA LEU A 83 2.91 -10.00 2.61
C LEU A 83 3.43 -11.41 2.88
N LEU A 84 2.52 -12.37 3.03
CA LEU A 84 2.82 -13.77 3.28
C LEU A 84 2.72 -14.61 2.01
N HIS A 85 1.69 -14.35 1.19
CA HIS A 85 1.49 -15.05 -0.06
C HIS A 85 0.69 -14.22 -1.07
N VAL A 86 0.84 -14.54 -2.35
CA VAL A 86 0.08 -13.96 -3.45
C VAL A 86 -0.45 -15.10 -4.31
N LYS A 87 -1.74 -15.08 -4.63
CA LYS A 87 -2.31 -15.92 -5.68
C LYS A 87 -2.89 -15.02 -6.77
N LYS A 88 -2.63 -15.37 -8.03
CA LYS A 88 -3.26 -14.78 -9.21
C LYS A 88 -4.33 -15.73 -9.74
N ASP A 89 -5.45 -15.18 -10.22
CA ASP A 89 -6.51 -15.92 -10.90
C ASP A 89 -7.18 -15.02 -11.95
N GLU A 90 -8.08 -15.58 -12.75
CA GLU A 90 -8.89 -14.84 -13.74
C GLU A 90 -10.38 -14.91 -13.38
N GLN A 91 -11.09 -13.80 -13.56
CA GLN A 91 -12.53 -13.74 -13.39
C GLN A 91 -13.23 -14.43 -14.57
N ASP A 92 -14.16 -15.33 -14.26
CA ASP A 92 -14.99 -15.94 -15.28
C ASP A 92 -15.94 -14.94 -15.95
N HIS A 93 -16.67 -15.42 -16.96
CA HIS A 93 -17.62 -14.64 -17.74
C HIS A 93 -18.83 -14.10 -16.94
N THR A 94 -19.00 -14.53 -15.69
CA THR A 94 -20.06 -14.08 -14.78
C THR A 94 -19.58 -13.06 -13.75
N GLY A 95 -18.27 -12.86 -13.65
CA GLY A 95 -17.66 -11.92 -12.72
C GLY A 95 -17.94 -10.45 -13.06
N PRO A 96 -17.79 -9.51 -12.10
CA PRO A 96 -17.96 -8.07 -12.34
C PRO A 96 -17.01 -7.50 -13.40
N VAL A 97 -15.85 -8.14 -13.60
CA VAL A 97 -14.90 -7.80 -14.67
C VAL A 97 -14.54 -9.08 -15.42
N PRO A 98 -15.34 -9.51 -16.42
CA PRO A 98 -15.09 -10.73 -17.19
C PRO A 98 -13.69 -10.74 -17.85
N GLY A 99 -12.94 -11.84 -17.67
CA GLY A 99 -11.54 -11.95 -18.12
C GLY A 99 -10.55 -11.08 -17.34
N GLY A 100 -11.01 -10.41 -16.29
CA GLY A 100 -10.20 -9.55 -15.43
C GLY A 100 -9.34 -10.34 -14.46
N LEU A 101 -8.28 -9.70 -13.95
CA LEU A 101 -7.38 -10.29 -12.97
C LEU A 101 -8.01 -10.34 -11.57
N LEU A 102 -7.89 -11.47 -10.88
CA LEU A 102 -8.03 -11.57 -9.43
C LEU A 102 -6.65 -11.67 -8.79
N LEU A 103 -6.43 -10.84 -7.78
CA LEU A 103 -5.21 -10.85 -6.98
C LEU A 103 -5.57 -11.07 -5.52
N TYR A 104 -5.23 -12.24 -5.00
CA TYR A 104 -5.39 -12.58 -3.59
C TYR A 104 -4.10 -12.24 -2.85
N LEU A 105 -4.17 -11.34 -1.88
CA LEU A 105 -3.06 -10.98 -1.01
C LEU A 105 -3.30 -11.60 0.37
N LEU A 106 -2.47 -12.58 0.74
CA LEU A 106 -2.42 -13.05 2.12
C LEU A 106 -1.39 -12.21 2.87
N ILE A 107 -1.85 -11.39 3.81
CA ILE A 107 -1.00 -10.51 4.61
C ILE A 107 -1.00 -10.95 6.07
N GLN A 108 0.07 -10.61 6.79
CA GLN A 108 0.16 -10.79 8.22
C GLN A 108 -0.96 -10.02 8.90
N ARG A 109 -1.73 -10.72 9.74
CA ARG A 109 -2.72 -10.09 10.59
C ARG A 109 -1.99 -9.27 11.68
N PRO A 110 -2.19 -7.95 11.75
CA PRO A 110 -1.66 -7.16 12.87
C PRO A 110 -2.34 -7.56 14.19
N PRO A 111 -1.68 -7.39 15.35
CA PRO A 111 -2.28 -7.66 16.65
C PRO A 111 -3.47 -6.73 16.90
N GLY A 112 -4.35 -7.14 17.83
CA GLY A 112 -5.51 -6.36 18.21
C GLY A 112 -6.82 -6.74 17.49
N LYS A 113 -7.84 -5.90 17.72
CA LYS A 113 -9.21 -6.10 17.24
C LYS A 113 -9.61 -4.96 16.32
N TYR A 114 -10.23 -5.30 15.19
CA TYR A 114 -10.90 -4.30 14.38
C TYR A 114 -11.95 -3.60 15.23
N LEU A 115 -11.87 -2.27 15.26
CA LEU A 115 -12.93 -1.47 15.85
C LEU A 115 -14.10 -1.40 14.87
N ASN A 116 -15.25 -1.07 15.41
CA ASN A 116 -16.41 -0.58 14.68
C ASN A 116 -17.16 0.37 15.62
N GLN A 117 -18.25 0.96 15.17
CA GLN A 117 -19.05 1.85 16.02
C GLN A 117 -19.49 1.16 17.32
N GLU A 118 -20.01 -0.06 17.25
CA GLU A 118 -20.51 -0.80 18.42
C GLU A 118 -19.40 -1.05 19.46
N ILE A 119 -18.27 -1.61 19.04
CA ILE A 119 -17.13 -1.91 19.90
C ILE A 119 -16.61 -0.61 20.52
N PHE A 120 -16.38 0.43 19.72
CA PHE A 120 -15.83 1.69 20.21
C PHE A 120 -16.75 2.37 21.22
N TRP A 121 -18.07 2.39 20.96
CA TRP A 121 -19.02 3.02 21.88
C TRP A 121 -19.34 2.19 23.13
N SER A 122 -19.16 0.86 23.07
CA SER A 122 -19.30 -0.03 24.24
C SER A 122 -18.19 0.16 25.28
N MET A 123 -17.03 0.66 24.88
CA MET A 123 -15.93 1.00 25.79
C MET A 123 -16.34 2.10 26.77
N ASP A 124 -15.75 2.13 27.96
CA ASP A 124 -15.93 3.23 28.89
C ASP A 124 -15.24 4.53 28.39
N ARG A 125 -15.40 5.62 29.14
CA ARG A 125 -14.81 6.91 28.76
C ARG A 125 -13.27 6.85 28.70
N GLN A 126 -12.64 6.08 29.58
CA GLN A 126 -11.18 5.98 29.65
C GLN A 126 -10.64 5.20 28.45
N GLY A 127 -11.22 4.03 28.14
CA GLY A 127 -10.89 3.21 26.98
C GLY A 127 -11.01 3.99 25.67
N ARG A 128 -12.13 4.69 25.47
CA ARG A 128 -12.30 5.55 24.28
C ARG A 128 -11.26 6.66 24.20
N ASN A 129 -10.83 7.22 25.34
CA ASN A 129 -9.79 8.25 25.35
C ASN A 129 -8.41 7.67 25.01
N MET A 130 -8.08 6.46 25.49
CA MET A 130 -6.85 5.78 25.12
C MET A 130 -6.78 5.52 23.61
N VAL A 131 -7.85 4.98 23.03
CA VAL A 131 -7.96 4.78 21.57
C VAL A 131 -7.75 6.09 20.81
N ARG A 132 -8.38 7.19 21.24
CA ARG A 132 -8.21 8.49 20.57
C ARG A 132 -6.78 9.02 20.64
N VAL A 133 -6.11 8.85 21.78
CA VAL A 133 -4.72 9.25 21.96
C VAL A 133 -3.80 8.43 21.06
N ALA A 134 -3.96 7.10 21.05
CA ALA A 134 -3.20 6.21 20.20
C ALA A 134 -3.44 6.48 18.71
N PHE A 135 -4.69 6.68 18.31
CA PHE A 135 -5.04 7.07 16.94
C PHE A 135 -4.39 8.38 16.53
N LYS A 136 -4.42 9.40 17.39
CA LYS A 136 -3.75 10.67 17.11
C LYS A 136 -2.24 10.45 16.91
N GLN A 137 -1.60 9.64 17.75
CA GLN A 137 -0.17 9.35 17.61
C GLN A 137 0.13 8.63 16.29
N ALA A 138 -0.58 7.52 16.01
CA ALA A 138 -0.41 6.76 14.77
C ALA A 138 -0.66 7.63 13.52
N TRP A 139 -1.68 8.49 13.56
CA TRP A 139 -1.94 9.45 12.49
C TRP A 139 -0.79 10.42 12.27
N LEU A 140 -0.24 10.99 13.35
CA LEU A 140 0.90 11.91 13.29
C LEU A 140 2.16 11.21 12.76
N ASP A 141 2.40 9.96 13.17
CA ASP A 141 3.52 9.15 12.69
C ASP A 141 3.39 8.88 11.18
N CYS A 142 2.20 8.50 10.71
CA CYS A 142 1.91 8.36 9.28
C CYS A 142 2.20 9.66 8.53
N VAL A 143 1.62 10.78 8.99
CA VAL A 143 1.78 12.09 8.34
C VAL A 143 3.24 12.53 8.32
N GLY A 144 3.97 12.34 9.42
CA GLY A 144 5.40 12.64 9.52
C GLY A 144 6.24 11.82 8.54
N ALA A 145 5.87 10.57 8.30
CA ALA A 145 6.46 9.72 7.29
C ALA A 145 5.97 10.02 5.85
N GLY A 146 5.08 11.00 5.68
CA GLY A 146 4.54 11.39 4.37
C GLY A 146 3.32 10.59 3.92
N PHE A 147 2.74 9.75 4.77
CA PHE A 147 1.58 8.92 4.46
C PHE A 147 0.29 9.48 5.09
N LYS A 148 -0.83 9.39 4.38
CA LYS A 148 -2.15 9.71 4.93
C LYS A 148 -3.14 8.58 4.65
N PRO A 149 -3.71 7.96 5.70
CA PRO A 149 -4.74 6.95 5.54
C PRO A 149 -5.94 7.48 4.74
N ALA A 150 -6.41 6.70 3.76
CA ALA A 150 -7.46 7.14 2.86
C ALA A 150 -8.87 7.00 3.44
N MET A 151 -9.07 6.00 4.27
CA MET A 151 -10.39 5.58 4.72
C MET A 151 -10.50 5.91 6.20
N SER A 152 -11.39 6.85 6.52
CA SER A 152 -11.56 7.38 7.88
C SER A 152 -12.55 6.59 8.72
N ALA A 153 -13.12 5.52 8.18
CA ALA A 153 -14.11 4.70 8.88
C ALA A 153 -13.45 3.96 10.06
N THR A 154 -14.15 3.90 11.19
CA THR A 154 -13.70 3.22 12.42
C THR A 154 -13.36 1.75 12.16
N GLU A 155 -14.01 1.14 11.18
CA GLU A 155 -13.83 -0.23 10.69
C GLU A 155 -12.44 -0.49 10.10
N ASN A 156 -11.70 0.56 9.75
CA ASN A 156 -10.30 0.45 9.28
C ASN A 156 -9.28 0.54 10.43
N LEU A 157 -9.74 0.77 11.65
CA LEU A 157 -8.88 0.89 12.82
C LEU A 157 -8.75 -0.46 13.51
N ILE A 158 -7.54 -0.78 13.93
CA ILE A 158 -7.24 -1.97 14.71
C ILE A 158 -6.74 -1.46 16.06
N TRP A 159 -7.32 -1.96 17.15
CA TRP A 159 -6.92 -1.58 18.51
C TRP A 159 -6.24 -2.76 19.19
N ASP A 160 -4.97 -2.57 19.51
CA ASP A 160 -4.19 -3.49 20.34
C ASP A 160 -4.26 -3.03 21.80
N ASP A 161 -5.20 -3.62 22.53
CA ASP A 161 -5.49 -3.29 23.93
C ASP A 161 -4.29 -3.58 24.85
N ASP A 162 -3.59 -4.70 24.59
CA ASP A 162 -2.45 -5.16 25.39
C ASP A 162 -1.29 -4.16 25.34
N ASN A 163 -1.10 -3.49 24.21
CA ASN A 163 -0.03 -2.52 23.99
C ASN A 163 -0.50 -1.07 23.97
N SER A 164 -1.80 -0.82 24.07
CA SER A 164 -2.42 0.49 23.93
C SER A 164 -2.01 1.23 22.64
N LYS A 165 -2.07 0.52 21.50
CA LYS A 165 -1.64 1.00 20.17
C LYS A 165 -2.69 0.77 19.09
N MET A 166 -2.59 1.56 18.02
CA MET A 166 -3.29 1.31 16.75
C MET A 166 -2.52 0.34 15.86
#